data_AF-A0A8H7NAT0-F1
#
_entry.id   AF-A0A8H7NAT0-F1
#
_cell.length_a   1.000
_cell.length_b   1.000
_cell.length_c   1.000
_cell.angle_alpha   90.00
_cell.angle_beta   90.00
_cell.angle_gamma   90.00
#
_symmetry.space_group_name_H-M   'P 1'
#
loop_
_entity.id
_entity.type
_entity.pdbx_description
1 polymer ?
#
loop_
_entity_poly.entity_id
_entity_poly.type
_entity_poly.pdbx_seq_one_letter_code
_entity_poly.pdbx_strand_id
1 'polypeptide(L)'
;MDDPQDFQLPPSLEHARIADLPESAFYLPNFISKEEEQALLSKIASVPRPRWKQLTHRRLQAWPSELVQNRLLSASLPSWLEDPIIPRLLSLPRSDTEAIHLFDASPHKRPNHVLINEYPPGIGIMPHKLCT
;
A
#
# COMPACT_ATOMS: atom_id res chain seq x y z
N MET A 1 -23.75 -7.97 16.97
CA MET A 1 -22.55 -7.94 17.83
C MET A 1 -21.44 -7.41 16.96
N ASP A 2 -21.24 -6.10 16.96
CA ASP A 2 -20.02 -5.50 16.43
C ASP A 2 -18.96 -5.76 17.48
N ASP A 3 -18.11 -6.75 17.22
CA ASP A 3 -16.88 -6.90 17.99
C ASP A 3 -15.99 -5.71 17.60
N PRO A 4 -15.57 -4.84 18.54
CA PRO A 4 -14.60 -3.81 18.23
C PRO A 4 -13.30 -4.54 17.92
N GLN A 5 -13.05 -4.76 16.62
CA GLN A 5 -11.72 -5.11 16.14
C GLN A 5 -10.85 -3.89 16.44
N ASP A 6 -10.27 -3.90 17.64
CA ASP A 6 -9.40 -2.84 18.10
C ASP A 6 -8.26 -2.69 17.09
N PHE A 7 -8.20 -1.50 16.52
CA PHE A 7 -7.14 -1.08 15.64
C PHE A 7 -5.81 -1.14 16.41
N GLN A 8 -5.03 -2.20 16.20
CA GLN A 8 -3.74 -2.36 16.86
C GLN A 8 -2.71 -2.97 15.92
N LEU A 9 -1.66 -2.20 15.65
CA LEU A 9 -0.48 -2.70 14.97
C LEU A 9 0.28 -3.67 15.89
N PRO A 10 0.85 -4.76 15.33
CA PRO A 10 1.69 -5.64 16.12
C PRO A 10 2.98 -4.91 16.56
N PRO A 11 3.68 -5.43 17.59
CA PRO A 11 4.95 -4.86 18.03
C PRO A 11 6.02 -4.82 16.92
N SER A 12 6.00 -5.81 16.02
CA SER A 12 6.91 -5.95 14.89
C SER A 12 6.29 -6.78 13.77
N LEU A 13 6.90 -6.77 12.58
CA LEU A 13 6.46 -7.59 11.44
C LEU A 13 6.63 -9.10 11.70
N GLU A 14 7.51 -9.51 12.61
CA GLU A 14 7.71 -10.92 12.97
C GLU A 14 6.42 -11.57 13.48
N HIS A 15 5.63 -10.82 14.25
CA HIS A 15 4.32 -11.23 14.75
C HIS A 15 3.23 -11.32 13.67
N ALA A 16 3.49 -10.77 12.48
CA ALA A 16 2.58 -10.78 11.33
C ALA A 16 2.98 -11.83 10.28
N ARG A 17 3.95 -12.69 10.56
CA ARG A 17 4.40 -13.74 9.62
C ARG A 17 3.32 -14.80 9.41
N ILE A 18 3.23 -15.30 8.18
CA ILE A 18 2.41 -16.46 7.83
C ILE A 18 3.35 -17.66 7.67
N ALA A 19 3.18 -18.69 8.50
CA ALA A 19 4.09 -19.84 8.56
C ALA A 19 4.23 -20.61 7.24
N ASP A 20 3.14 -20.72 6.48
CA ASP A 20 3.11 -21.47 5.20
C ASP A 20 3.59 -20.64 4.00
N LEU A 21 4.01 -19.39 4.21
CA LEU A 21 4.51 -18.50 3.16
C LEU A 21 6.01 -18.20 3.37
N PRO A 22 6.72 -17.69 2.34
CA PRO A 22 8.10 -17.27 2.49
C PRO A 22 8.31 -16.30 3.66
N GLU A 23 9.50 -16.32 4.26
CA GLU A 23 9.82 -15.52 5.46
C GLU A 23 9.68 -14.00 5.28
N SER A 24 9.60 -13.55 4.03
CA SER A 24 9.37 -12.16 3.65
C SER A 24 7.89 -11.78 3.53
N ALA A 25 6.95 -12.70 3.80
CA ALA A 25 5.52 -12.47 3.71
C ALA A 25 4.91 -12.19 5.09
N PHE A 26 4.22 -11.06 5.19
CA PHE A 26 3.58 -10.58 6.41
C PHE A 26 2.13 -10.17 6.11
N TYR A 27 1.22 -10.40 7.06
CA TYR A 27 -0.18 -10.01 6.94
C TYR A 27 -0.62 -9.17 8.15
N LEU A 28 -1.05 -7.95 7.86
CA LEU A 28 -1.54 -6.98 8.84
C LEU A 28 -3.06 -6.79 8.63
N PRO A 29 -3.92 -7.50 9.38
CA PRO A 29 -5.36 -7.30 9.30
C PRO A 29 -5.74 -5.91 9.83
N ASN A 30 -6.81 -5.32 9.30
CA ASN A 30 -7.37 -4.06 9.78
C ASN A 30 -6.34 -2.91 9.91
N PHE A 31 -5.37 -2.84 8.98
CA PHE A 31 -4.28 -1.86 8.98
C PHE A 31 -4.73 -0.39 8.86
N ILE A 32 -5.95 -0.17 8.38
CA ILE A 32 -6.63 1.12 8.40
C ILE A 32 -7.97 0.96 9.11
N SER A 33 -8.41 2.01 9.80
CA SER A 33 -9.74 2.02 10.42
C SER A 33 -10.85 2.10 9.36
N LYS A 34 -12.09 1.81 9.77
CA LYS A 34 -13.26 1.95 8.88
C LYS A 34 -13.39 3.39 8.36
N GLU A 35 -13.14 4.38 9.22
CA GLU A 35 -13.22 5.80 8.88
C GLU A 35 -12.12 6.20 7.88
N GLU A 36 -10.90 5.69 8.07
CA GLU A 36 -9.78 5.90 7.15
C GLU A 36 -10.02 5.24 5.79
N GLU A 37 -10.58 4.04 5.78
CA GLU A 37 -11.02 3.35 4.57
C GLU A 37 -12.07 4.19 3.81
N GLN A 38 -13.11 4.68 4.49
CA GLN A 38 -14.13 5.52 3.86
C GLN A 38 -13.55 6.84 3.32
N ALA A 39 -12.64 7.46 4.07
CA ALA A 39 -11.96 8.67 3.62
C ALA A 39 -11.10 8.40 2.37
N LEU A 40 -10.36 7.30 2.36
CA LEU A 40 -9.52 6.88 1.23
C LEU A 40 -10.37 6.60 -0.01
N LEU A 41 -11.45 5.84 0.12
CA LEU A 41 -12.41 5.55 -0.96
C LEU A 41 -13.03 6.84 -1.52
N SER A 42 -13.43 7.76 -0.64
CA SER A 42 -13.98 9.06 -1.04
C SER A 42 -12.97 9.87 -1.85
N LYS A 43 -11.69 9.88 -1.44
CA LYS A 43 -10.62 10.54 -2.20
C LYS A 43 -10.43 9.88 -3.56
N ILE A 44 -10.33 8.56 -3.62
CA ILE A 44 -10.18 7.80 -4.88
C ILE A 44 -11.33 8.10 -5.85
N ALA A 45 -12.58 8.10 -5.36
CA ALA A 45 -13.76 8.39 -6.16
C ALA A 45 -13.80 9.85 -6.67
N SER A 46 -13.26 10.80 -5.91
CA SER A 46 -13.21 12.22 -6.30
C SER A 46 -12.18 12.54 -7.39
N VAL A 47 -11.26 11.61 -7.68
CA VAL A 47 -10.20 11.82 -8.67
C VAL A 47 -10.80 11.96 -10.08
N PRO A 48 -10.43 13.00 -10.86
CA PRO A 48 -10.93 13.20 -12.22
C PRO A 48 -10.64 12.01 -13.14
N ARG A 49 -11.59 11.70 -14.04
CA ARG A 49 -11.47 10.62 -15.04
C ARG A 49 -10.13 10.60 -15.81
N PRO A 50 -9.55 11.74 -16.25
CA PRO A 50 -8.28 11.74 -16.97
C PRO A 50 -7.07 11.20 -16.18
N ARG A 51 -7.14 11.13 -14.83
CA ARG A 51 -6.10 10.52 -14.01
C ARG A 51 -6.14 8.98 -14.07
N TRP A 52 -7.27 8.43 -14.50
CA TRP A 52 -7.44 6.99 -14.66
C TRP A 52 -6.97 6.56 -16.03
N LYS A 53 -6.00 5.65 -16.04
CA LYS A 53 -5.61 4.91 -17.23
C LYS A 53 -6.51 3.69 -17.37
N GLN A 54 -7.29 3.66 -18.45
CA GLN A 54 -8.11 2.50 -18.79
C GLN A 54 -7.22 1.39 -19.34
N LEU A 55 -7.31 0.20 -18.74
CA LEU A 55 -6.68 -1.04 -19.22
C LEU A 55 -7.79 -2.00 -19.66
N THR A 56 -7.41 -3.16 -20.23
CA THR A 56 -8.33 -4.09 -20.91
C THR A 56 -9.58 -4.44 -20.09
N HIS A 57 -9.45 -4.64 -18.77
CA HIS A 57 -10.57 -4.99 -17.88
C HIS A 57 -10.52 -4.29 -16.51
N ARG A 58 -9.62 -3.33 -16.35
CA ARG A 58 -9.39 -2.63 -15.08
C ARG A 58 -8.98 -1.20 -15.35
N ARG A 59 -8.91 -0.38 -14.31
CA ARG A 59 -8.30 0.96 -14.41
C ARG A 59 -7.22 1.15 -13.37
N LEU A 60 -6.26 2.02 -13.69
CA LEU A 60 -5.07 2.27 -12.91
C LEU A 60 -4.89 3.77 -12.68
N GLN A 61 -4.49 4.17 -11.47
CA GLN A 61 -3.84 5.45 -11.21
C GLN A 61 -2.39 5.21 -10.81
N ALA A 62 -1.49 6.11 -11.22
CA ALA A 62 -0.10 6.13 -10.79
C ALA A 62 0.23 7.47 -10.11
N TRP A 63 0.77 7.41 -8.90
CA TRP A 63 1.12 8.56 -8.08
C TRP A 63 2.59 8.50 -7.65
N PRO A 64 3.35 9.61 -7.69
CA PRO A 64 2.90 10.95 -8.10
C PRO A 64 2.79 11.13 -9.62
N SER A 65 3.42 10.25 -10.40
CA SER A 65 3.42 10.29 -11.85
C SER A 65 3.50 8.88 -12.45
N GLU A 66 3.20 8.77 -13.74
CA GLU A 66 3.51 7.57 -14.51
C GLU A 66 5.03 7.39 -14.63
N LEU A 67 5.47 6.15 -14.84
CA LEU A 67 6.86 5.87 -15.18
C LEU A 67 7.21 6.56 -16.50
N VAL A 68 8.18 7.45 -16.47
CA VAL A 68 8.75 8.06 -17.68
C VAL A 68 10.03 7.32 -17.99
N GLN A 69 10.09 6.62 -19.14
CA GLN A 69 11.25 5.81 -19.55
C GLN A 69 11.70 4.80 -18.48
N ASN A 70 10.75 4.10 -17.85
CA ASN A 70 10.99 3.19 -16.70
C ASN A 70 11.64 3.84 -15.47
N ARG A 71 11.54 5.17 -15.33
CA ARG A 71 12.04 5.89 -14.16
C ARG A 71 10.90 6.61 -13.45
N LEU A 72 11.00 6.62 -12.13
CA LEU A 72 10.15 7.42 -11.27
C LEU A 72 10.67 8.85 -11.26
N LEU A 73 9.82 9.81 -11.62
CA LEU A 73 10.14 11.21 -11.41
C LEU A 73 9.95 11.54 -9.94
N SER A 74 10.91 12.27 -9.35
CA SER A 74 10.81 12.72 -7.97
C SER A 74 9.69 13.76 -7.84
N ALA A 75 8.58 13.36 -7.24
CA ALA A 75 7.50 14.25 -6.81
C ALA A 75 6.91 13.73 -5.50
N SER A 76 6.30 14.60 -4.71
CA SER A 76 5.67 14.21 -3.45
C SER A 76 4.36 13.46 -3.71
N LEU A 77 4.03 12.50 -2.84
CA LEU A 77 2.72 11.87 -2.89
C LEU A 77 1.68 12.84 -2.31
N PRO A 78 0.41 12.78 -2.77
CA PRO A 78 -0.68 13.47 -2.10
C PRO A 78 -0.79 13.04 -0.63
N SER A 79 -1.07 13.99 0.27
CA SER A 79 -1.15 13.70 1.72
C SER A 79 -2.12 12.58 2.07
N TRP A 80 -3.22 12.42 1.34
CA TRP A 80 -4.20 11.35 1.57
C TRP A 80 -3.70 9.94 1.19
N LEU A 81 -2.59 9.83 0.47
CA LEU A 81 -1.86 8.59 0.22
C LEU A 81 -0.66 8.40 1.14
N GLU A 82 -0.18 9.49 1.77
CA GLU A 82 0.91 9.44 2.74
C GLU A 82 0.38 9.14 4.14
N ASP A 83 -0.54 9.94 4.65
CA ASP A 83 -1.03 9.89 6.02
C ASP A 83 -2.37 9.14 6.11
N PRO A 84 -2.52 8.17 7.04
CA PRO A 84 -1.56 7.71 8.05
C PRO A 84 -0.70 6.51 7.60
N ILE A 85 -0.84 6.06 6.36
CA ILE A 85 -0.33 4.76 5.87
C ILE A 85 1.20 4.69 5.92
N ILE A 86 1.90 5.67 5.35
CA ILE A 86 3.37 5.67 5.27
C ILE A 86 3.98 5.77 6.67
N PRO A 87 3.61 6.73 7.54
CA PRO A 87 4.13 6.77 8.90
C PRO A 87 3.94 5.46 9.66
N ARG A 88 2.78 4.79 9.51
CA ARG A 88 2.53 3.48 10.14
C ARG A 88 3.43 2.36 9.60
N LEU A 89 3.65 2.33 8.28
CA LEU A 89 4.58 1.36 7.69
C LEU A 89 6.02 1.58 8.18
N LEU A 90 6.42 2.84 8.36
CA LEU A 90 7.75 3.19 8.86
C LEU A 90 7.90 3.02 10.37
N SER A 91 6.80 3.06 11.13
CA SER A 91 6.84 2.81 12.58
C SER A 91 6.93 1.32 12.94
N LEU A 92 6.75 0.42 11.97
CA LEU A 92 6.77 -1.02 12.18
C LEU A 92 8.20 -1.58 12.03
N PRO A 93 8.85 -2.01 13.12
CA PRO A 93 10.14 -2.68 13.03
C PRO A 93 9.97 -4.08 12.41
N ARG A 94 11.03 -4.55 11.75
CA ARG A 94 11.05 -5.86 11.10
C ARG A 94 11.11 -7.01 12.12
N SER A 95 11.80 -6.81 13.24
CA SER A 95 11.93 -7.79 14.34
C SER A 95 11.85 -7.09 15.69
N ASP A 96 11.69 -7.85 16.77
CA ASP A 96 11.66 -7.29 18.12
C ASP A 96 13.03 -6.78 18.60
N THR A 97 14.11 -7.26 17.96
CA THR A 97 15.49 -6.95 18.36
C THR A 97 16.11 -5.81 17.56
N GLU A 98 15.56 -5.47 16.39
CA GLU A 98 16.08 -4.45 15.49
C GLU A 98 15.01 -3.41 15.16
N ALA A 99 15.30 -2.14 15.45
CA ALA A 99 14.43 -1.01 15.12
C ALA A 99 14.44 -0.63 13.62
N ILE A 100 14.73 -1.58 12.74
CA ILE A 100 14.83 -1.39 11.29
C ILE A 100 13.47 -1.67 10.66
N HIS A 101 12.92 -0.72 9.93
CA HIS A 101 11.65 -0.88 9.21
C HIS A 101 11.85 -1.45 7.80
N LEU A 102 10.76 -1.91 7.17
CA LEU A 102 10.79 -2.61 5.88
C LEU A 102 11.56 -1.87 4.76
N PHE A 103 11.52 -0.53 4.78
CA PHE A 103 12.08 0.29 3.71
C PHE A 103 13.53 0.72 3.94
N ASP A 104 14.18 0.38 5.05
CA ASP A 104 15.50 0.94 5.41
C ASP A 104 16.60 0.63 4.40
N ALA A 105 16.52 -0.54 3.74
CA ALA A 105 17.45 -0.94 2.69
C ALA A 105 17.16 -0.26 1.34
N SER A 106 16.00 0.39 1.18
CA SER A 106 15.65 1.09 -0.06
C SER A 106 16.38 2.45 -0.15
N PRO A 107 16.74 2.93 -1.35
CA PRO A 107 17.43 4.22 -1.52
C PRO A 107 16.70 5.41 -0.90
N HIS A 108 15.37 5.37 -0.88
CA HIS A 108 14.53 6.45 -0.36
C HIS A 108 14.11 6.25 1.10
N LYS A 109 14.36 5.07 1.68
CA LYS A 109 13.96 4.69 3.04
C LYS A 109 12.46 4.78 3.34
N ARG A 110 11.62 4.92 2.31
CA ARG A 110 10.16 5.01 2.42
C ARG A 110 9.46 4.69 1.10
N PRO A 111 8.16 4.33 1.13
CA PRO A 111 7.32 4.38 -0.06
C PRO A 111 7.32 5.78 -0.68
N ASN A 112 7.45 5.82 -2.01
CA ASN A 112 7.48 7.05 -2.79
C ASN A 112 6.63 6.97 -4.08
N HIS A 113 6.03 5.81 -4.36
CA HIS A 113 5.18 5.57 -5.51
C HIS A 113 3.99 4.71 -5.12
N VAL A 114 2.81 5.06 -5.62
CA VAL A 114 1.56 4.36 -5.33
C VAL A 114 0.83 4.05 -6.64
N LEU A 115 0.43 2.79 -6.78
CA LEU A 115 -0.45 2.33 -7.83
C LEU A 115 -1.82 1.97 -7.25
N ILE A 116 -2.87 2.62 -7.74
CA ILE A 116 -4.26 2.31 -7.35
C ILE A 116 -4.88 1.55 -8.51
N ASN A 117 -5.20 0.28 -8.28
CA ASN A 117 -5.88 -0.56 -9.25
C ASN A 117 -7.35 -0.73 -8.84
N GLU A 118 -8.28 -0.57 -9.78
CA GLU A 118 -9.68 -0.90 -9.57
C GLU A 118 -10.12 -2.01 -10.52
N TYR A 119 -10.77 -3.02 -9.95
CA TYR A 119 -11.26 -4.21 -10.63
C TYR A 119 -12.79 -4.27 -10.58
N PRO A 120 -13.48 -4.46 -11.71
CA PRO A 120 -14.89 -4.83 -11.71
C PRO A 120 -15.12 -6.21 -11.05
N PRO A 121 -16.34 -6.49 -10.56
CA PRO A 121 -16.68 -7.81 -10.05
C PRO A 121 -16.34 -8.94 -11.04
N GLY A 122 -15.67 -9.98 -10.56
CA GLY A 122 -15.25 -11.13 -11.37
C GLY A 122 -13.96 -10.94 -12.17
N ILE A 123 -13.34 -9.75 -12.13
CA ILE A 123 -12.04 -9.50 -12.76
C ILE A 123 -10.93 -9.59 -11.71
N GLY A 124 -9.93 -10.44 -11.97
CA GLY A 124 -8.74 -10.58 -11.14
C GLY A 124 -7.47 -10.16 -11.86
N ILE A 125 -6.33 -10.41 -11.20
CA ILE A 125 -5.01 -10.35 -11.82
C ILE A 125 -4.59 -11.74 -12.27
N MET A 126 -4.12 -11.84 -13.52
CA MET A 126 -3.44 -13.06 -13.97
C MET A 126 -2.13 -13.23 -13.20
N PRO A 127 -1.62 -14.47 -12.99
CA PRO A 127 -0.30 -14.69 -12.41
C PRO A 127 0.77 -13.92 -13.20
N HIS A 128 1.55 -13.09 -12.51
CA HIS A 128 2.63 -12.31 -13.10
C HIS A 128 3.73 -12.05 -12.07
N LYS A 129 4.95 -11.79 -12.56
CA LYS A 129 6.03 -11.21 -11.74
C LYS A 129 6.06 -9.71 -11.99
N LEU A 130 6.22 -8.92 -10.93
CA LEU A 130 6.58 -7.51 -11.10
C LEU A 130 7.95 -7.48 -11.79
N CYS A 131 8.08 -6.76 -12.91
CA CYS A 131 9.37 -6.60 -13.58
C CYS A 131 10.34 -5.98 -12.56
N THR A 132 11.45 -6.71 -12.34
CA THR A 132 12.54 -6.32 -11.43
C THR A 132 13.61 -5.56 -12.19
#